data_AF-A4YH25-F1
#
_entry.id   AF-A4YH25-F1
#
_cell.length_a   1.000
_cell.length_b   1.000
_cell.length_c   1.000
_cell.angle_alpha   90.00
_cell.angle_beta   90.00
_cell.angle_gamma   90.00
#
_symmetry.space_group_name_H-M   'P 1'
#
loop_
_entity.id
_entity.type
_entity.pdbx_description
1 polymer ?
#
loop_
_entity_poly.entity_id
_entity_poly.type
_entity_poly.pdbx_seq_one_letter_code
_entity_poly.pdbx_strand_id
1 'polypeptide(L)'
;MATTFVQEALLFSLIILLELTLSYYGLQRLVRKLEPASQKVEDLFLLYTFKQIVSFVSDNDLVQQSLIGSLVGMNDRDLLDFMRTRIGDIRSQLSEIGDSINRFEKAHRTISRILTISFQVRVMIMISILGLALVILLPYDAELMDLGLIYGIELVALYYTFLSIFLYISLSRDYSNVLKSIESLETSK
;
A
#
# COMPACT_ATOMS: atom_id res chain seq x y z
N MET A 1 18.36 -44.88 -7.69
CA MET A 1 18.34 -43.70 -8.58
C MET A 1 17.00 -42.98 -8.53
N ALA A 2 15.88 -43.68 -8.71
CA ALA A 2 14.53 -43.11 -8.57
C ALA A 2 14.22 -42.65 -7.12
N THR A 3 14.41 -43.54 -6.15
CA THR A 3 14.17 -43.24 -4.71
C THR A 3 15.09 -42.16 -4.14
N THR A 4 16.32 -42.04 -4.64
CA THR A 4 17.27 -41.01 -4.22
C THR A 4 16.84 -39.63 -4.72
N PHE A 5 16.28 -39.54 -5.92
CA PHE A 5 15.79 -38.28 -6.48
C PHE A 5 14.55 -37.74 -5.73
N VAL A 6 13.60 -38.60 -5.36
CA VAL A 6 12.43 -38.21 -4.54
C VAL A 6 12.87 -37.70 -3.17
N GLN A 7 13.86 -38.35 -2.54
CA GLN A 7 14.42 -37.90 -1.27
C GLN A 7 15.08 -36.53 -1.38
N GLU A 8 15.85 -36.28 -2.45
CA GLU A 8 16.46 -34.98 -2.72
C GLU A 8 15.40 -33.88 -2.96
N ALA A 9 14.35 -34.17 -3.73
CA ALA A 9 13.25 -33.24 -4.00
C ALA A 9 12.47 -32.87 -2.72
N LEU A 10 12.22 -33.86 -1.87
CA LEU A 10 11.54 -33.66 -0.59
C LEU A 10 12.40 -32.81 0.36
N LEU A 11 13.70 -33.09 0.46
CA LEU A 11 14.65 -32.27 1.22
C LEU A 11 14.68 -30.82 0.73
N PHE A 12 14.68 -30.63 -0.59
CA PHE A 12 14.70 -29.30 -1.19
C PHE A 12 13.42 -28.51 -0.90
N SER A 13 12.24 -29.13 -1.02
CA SER A 13 10.98 -28.51 -0.65
C SER A 13 10.93 -28.15 0.85
N LEU A 14 11.44 -29.02 1.74
CA LEU A 14 11.56 -28.70 3.16
C LEU A 14 12.44 -27.47 3.44
N ILE A 15 13.57 -27.33 2.74
CA ILE A 15 14.45 -26.16 2.87
C ILE A 15 13.71 -24.89 2.46
N ILE A 16 12.99 -24.92 1.33
CA ILE A 16 12.24 -23.76 0.84
C ILE A 16 11.08 -23.43 1.78
N LEU A 17 10.36 -24.43 2.28
CA LEU A 17 9.31 -24.22 3.27
C LEU A 17 9.86 -23.56 4.53
N LEU A 18 11.05 -23.94 4.97
CA LEU A 18 11.72 -23.33 6.11
C LEU A 18 12.09 -21.86 5.82
N GLU A 19 12.69 -21.57 4.66
CA GLU A 19 12.98 -20.19 4.22
C GLU A 19 11.71 -19.33 4.10
N LEU A 20 10.65 -19.89 3.50
CA LEU A 20 9.34 -19.26 3.37
C LEU A 20 8.75 -18.96 4.75
N THR A 21 8.83 -19.90 5.69
CA THR A 21 8.30 -19.72 7.06
C THR A 21 9.06 -18.64 7.81
N LEU A 22 10.40 -18.60 7.69
CA LEU A 22 11.23 -17.54 8.26
C LEU A 22 10.88 -16.17 7.66
N SER A 23 10.75 -16.10 6.34
CA SER A 23 10.39 -14.89 5.61
C SER A 23 8.99 -14.42 5.99
N TYR A 24 8.04 -15.34 6.10
CA TYR A 24 6.67 -15.07 6.52
C TYR A 24 6.60 -14.57 7.97
N TYR A 25 7.42 -15.11 8.87
CA TYR A 25 7.54 -14.59 10.23
C TYR A 25 8.05 -13.14 10.24
N GLY A 26 9.00 -12.82 9.36
CA GLY A 26 9.44 -11.45 9.10
C GLY A 26 8.28 -10.55 8.65
N LEU A 27 7.51 -10.97 7.65
CA LEU A 27 6.32 -10.26 7.18
C LEU A 27 5.28 -10.07 8.29
N GLN A 28 5.04 -11.10 9.12
CA GLN A 28 4.07 -11.05 10.19
C GLN A 28 4.44 -9.99 11.25
N ARG A 29 5.72 -9.81 11.54
CA ARG A 29 6.17 -8.71 12.41
C ARG A 29 5.84 -7.33 11.83
N LEU A 30 5.96 -7.16 10.51
CA LEU A 30 5.61 -5.91 9.84
C LEU A 30 4.10 -5.68 9.85
N VAL A 31 3.32 -6.72 9.53
CA VAL A 31 1.86 -6.69 9.54
C VAL A 31 1.30 -6.37 10.92
N ARG A 32 1.83 -6.97 11.99
CA ARG A 32 1.42 -6.67 13.37
C ARG A 32 1.66 -5.24 13.80
N LYS A 33 2.65 -4.56 13.21
CA LYS A 33 2.87 -3.12 13.42
C LYS A 33 1.92 -2.29 12.56
N LEU A 34 1.61 -2.75 11.35
CA LEU A 34 0.73 -2.06 10.41
C LEU A 34 -0.73 -2.09 10.86
N GLU A 35 -1.24 -3.22 11.33
CA GLU A 35 -2.66 -3.42 11.66
C GLU A 35 -3.21 -2.44 12.73
N PRO A 36 -2.52 -2.17 13.85
CA PRO A 36 -2.98 -1.13 14.80
C PRO A 36 -2.67 0.30 14.33
N ALA A 37 -1.76 0.46 13.36
CA ALA A 37 -1.36 1.76 12.82
C ALA A 37 -2.12 2.14 11.56
N SER A 38 -2.77 1.20 10.87
CA SER A 38 -3.41 1.41 9.57
C SER A 38 -4.52 2.44 9.70
N GLN A 39 -5.31 2.34 10.75
CA GLN A 39 -6.38 3.30 11.05
C GLN A 39 -5.80 4.70 11.27
N LYS A 40 -4.71 4.83 12.03
CA LYS A 40 -4.01 6.11 12.22
C LYS A 40 -3.41 6.67 10.94
N VAL A 41 -2.87 5.80 10.07
CA VAL A 41 -2.31 6.18 8.77
C VAL A 41 -3.44 6.70 7.87
N GLU A 42 -4.54 5.95 7.76
CA GLU A 42 -5.73 6.33 7.01
C GLU A 42 -6.33 7.64 7.52
N ASP A 43 -6.52 7.76 8.83
CA ASP A 43 -7.02 8.97 9.48
C ASP A 43 -6.14 10.19 9.16
N LEU A 44 -4.82 10.03 9.16
CA LEU A 44 -3.87 11.11 8.89
C LEU A 44 -3.93 11.58 7.42
N PHE A 45 -4.02 10.64 6.48
CA PHE A 45 -4.23 10.97 5.06
C PHE A 45 -5.61 11.62 4.82
N LEU A 46 -6.64 11.16 5.53
CA LEU A 46 -7.99 11.73 5.47
C LEU A 46 -8.01 13.14 6.04
N LEU A 47 -7.34 13.37 7.17
CA LEU A 47 -7.23 14.67 7.83
C LEU A 47 -6.42 15.66 6.98
N TYR A 48 -5.36 15.19 6.33
CA TYR A 48 -4.61 15.99 5.34
C TYR A 48 -5.49 16.41 4.16
N THR A 49 -6.27 15.49 3.61
CA THR A 49 -7.22 15.78 2.52
C THR A 49 -8.31 16.74 2.97
N PHE A 50 -8.87 16.53 4.17
CA PHE A 50 -9.87 17.40 4.76
C PHE A 50 -9.32 18.80 5.00
N LYS A 51 -8.08 18.94 5.51
CA LYS A 51 -7.40 20.22 5.65
C LYS A 51 -7.28 20.94 4.31
N GLN A 52 -6.86 20.25 3.24
CA GLN A 52 -6.77 20.87 1.92
C GLN A 52 -8.13 21.35 1.39
N ILE A 53 -9.20 20.57 1.61
CA ILE A 53 -10.56 20.96 1.24
C ILE A 53 -11.02 22.18 2.06
N VAL A 54 -10.79 22.18 3.37
CA VAL A 54 -11.16 23.30 4.25
C VAL A 54 -10.38 24.56 3.90
N SER A 55 -9.07 24.45 3.65
CA SER A 55 -8.25 25.56 3.16
C SER A 55 -8.77 26.09 1.83
N PHE A 56 -9.09 25.21 0.88
CA PHE A 56 -9.70 25.60 -0.39
C PHE A 56 -11.03 26.35 -0.20
N VAL A 57 -11.93 25.85 0.65
CA VAL A 57 -13.22 26.51 0.91
C VAL A 57 -12.99 27.87 1.57
N SER A 58 -12.18 27.92 2.64
CA SER A 58 -11.88 29.16 3.38
C SER A 58 -11.22 30.22 2.51
N ASP A 59 -10.24 29.84 1.70
CA ASP A 59 -9.53 30.77 0.83
C ASP A 59 -10.46 31.27 -0.28
N ASN A 60 -11.33 30.43 -0.83
CA ASN A 60 -12.30 30.85 -1.84
C ASN A 60 -13.45 31.72 -1.26
N ASP A 61 -13.88 31.49 -0.02
CA ASP A 61 -14.89 32.30 0.66
C ASP A 61 -14.33 33.69 1.02
N LEU A 62 -13.09 33.75 1.51
CA LEU A 62 -12.34 35.00 1.71
C LEU A 62 -12.09 35.72 0.37
N VAL A 63 -11.81 34.98 -0.70
CA VAL A 63 -11.66 35.55 -2.04
C VAL A 63 -12.97 36.12 -2.55
N GLN A 64 -14.12 35.46 -2.34
CA GLN A 64 -15.45 36.01 -2.68
C GLN A 64 -15.75 37.30 -1.91
N GLN A 65 -15.38 37.38 -0.64
CA GLN A 65 -15.53 38.62 0.14
C GLN A 65 -14.57 39.73 -0.35
N SER A 66 -13.33 39.39 -0.74
CA SER A 66 -12.38 40.38 -1.29
C SER A 66 -12.75 40.84 -2.70
N LEU A 67 -13.35 39.94 -3.51
CA LEU A 67 -13.85 40.19 -4.86
C LEU A 67 -14.91 41.30 -4.85
N ILE A 68 -15.83 41.29 -3.89
CA ILE A 68 -16.88 42.31 -3.76
C ILE A 68 -16.26 43.71 -3.52
N GLY A 69 -15.11 43.79 -2.83
CA GLY A 69 -14.39 45.04 -2.62
C GLY A 69 -13.48 45.46 -3.79
N SER A 70 -12.86 44.50 -4.50
CA SER A 70 -11.89 44.77 -5.58
C SER A 70 -12.52 44.95 -6.96
N LEU A 71 -13.75 44.48 -7.18
CA LEU A 71 -14.48 44.62 -8.44
C LEU A 71 -15.03 46.04 -8.65
N VAL A 72 -15.13 46.85 -7.59
CA VAL A 72 -15.60 48.23 -7.68
C VAL A 72 -14.50 49.10 -8.31
N GLY A 73 -14.61 49.36 -9.62
CA GLY A 73 -13.74 50.29 -10.35
C GLY A 73 -12.69 49.65 -11.27
N MET A 74 -12.71 48.32 -11.45
CA MET A 74 -11.86 47.65 -12.45
C MET A 74 -12.45 47.79 -13.87
N ASN A 75 -11.59 47.98 -14.87
CA ASN A 75 -11.98 47.90 -16.28
C ASN A 75 -12.19 46.45 -16.71
N ASP A 76 -13.06 46.22 -17.71
CA ASP A 76 -13.44 44.88 -18.19
C ASP A 76 -12.24 43.96 -18.51
N ARG A 77 -11.16 44.52 -19.06
CA ARG A 77 -9.95 43.78 -19.40
C ARG A 77 -9.17 43.31 -18.15
N ASP A 78 -9.04 44.17 -17.16
CA ASP A 78 -8.35 43.85 -15.90
C ASP A 78 -9.18 42.85 -15.07
N LEU A 79 -10.50 42.96 -15.16
CA LEU A 79 -11.45 42.02 -14.55
C LEU A 79 -11.33 40.63 -15.20
N LEU A 80 -11.23 40.55 -16.53
CA LEU A 80 -11.01 39.29 -17.25
C LEU A 80 -9.66 38.64 -16.91
N ASP A 81 -8.56 39.41 -16.86
CA ASP A 81 -7.24 38.89 -16.50
C ASP A 81 -7.20 38.44 -15.03
N PHE A 82 -7.84 39.19 -14.12
CA PHE A 82 -8.01 38.79 -12.73
C PHE A 82 -8.79 37.47 -12.60
N MET A 83 -9.94 37.35 -13.28
CA MET A 83 -10.74 36.13 -13.29
C MET A 83 -9.96 34.95 -13.87
N ARG A 84 -9.15 35.16 -14.91
CA ARG A 84 -8.33 34.12 -15.53
C ARG A 84 -7.27 33.59 -14.58
N THR A 85 -6.57 34.48 -13.87
CA THR A 85 -5.59 34.11 -12.85
C THR A 85 -6.26 33.33 -11.72
N ARG A 86 -7.41 33.80 -11.22
CA ARG A 86 -8.16 33.10 -10.16
C ARG A 86 -8.67 31.73 -10.57
N ILE A 87 -9.19 31.58 -11.79
CA ILE A 87 -9.57 30.28 -12.34
C ILE A 87 -8.35 29.35 -12.43
N GLY A 88 -7.17 29.88 -12.76
CA GLY A 88 -5.90 29.16 -12.74
C GLY A 88 -5.51 28.67 -11.34
N ASP A 89 -5.58 29.55 -10.34
CA ASP A 89 -5.28 29.21 -8.94
C ASP A 89 -6.22 28.13 -8.41
N ILE A 90 -7.53 28.28 -8.64
CA ILE A 90 -8.57 27.30 -8.25
C ILE A 90 -8.28 25.95 -8.90
N ARG A 91 -7.92 25.95 -10.19
CA ARG A 91 -7.57 24.71 -10.90
C ARG A 91 -6.35 24.04 -10.30
N SER A 92 -5.33 24.80 -9.89
CA SER A 92 -4.13 24.27 -9.22
C SER A 92 -4.48 23.64 -7.87
N GLN A 93 -5.25 24.34 -7.04
CA GLN A 93 -5.68 23.84 -5.73
C GLN A 93 -6.56 22.59 -5.85
N LEU A 94 -7.46 22.53 -6.84
CA LEU A 94 -8.25 21.33 -7.13
C LEU A 94 -7.38 20.14 -7.56
N SER A 95 -6.30 20.40 -8.32
CA SER A 95 -5.33 19.36 -8.67
C SER A 95 -4.63 18.81 -7.44
N GLU A 96 -4.20 19.67 -6.52
CA GLU A 96 -3.54 19.26 -5.28
C GLU A 96 -4.45 18.42 -4.37
N ILE A 97 -5.74 18.78 -4.28
CA ILE A 97 -6.75 17.99 -3.57
C ILE A 97 -6.92 16.62 -4.23
N GLY A 98 -7.02 16.58 -5.56
CA GLY A 98 -7.11 15.34 -6.33
C GLY A 98 -5.93 14.40 -6.07
N ASP A 99 -4.71 14.95 -6.05
CA ASP A 99 -3.50 14.19 -5.74
C ASP A 99 -3.49 13.64 -4.31
N SER A 100 -4.02 14.40 -3.34
CA SER A 100 -4.14 13.96 -1.95
C SER A 100 -5.16 12.84 -1.76
N ILE A 101 -6.33 12.94 -2.42
CA ILE A 101 -7.33 11.86 -2.45
C ILE A 101 -6.71 10.59 -3.06
N ASN A 102 -6.02 10.72 -4.19
CA ASN A 102 -5.37 9.59 -4.85
C ASN A 102 -4.29 8.94 -3.97
N ARG A 103 -3.51 9.74 -3.22
CA ARG A 103 -2.55 9.23 -2.24
C ARG A 103 -3.21 8.45 -1.10
N PHE A 104 -4.31 8.96 -0.55
CA PHE A 104 -5.10 8.25 0.46
C PHE A 104 -5.61 6.90 -0.06
N GLU A 105 -6.25 6.91 -1.24
CA GLU A 105 -6.81 5.69 -1.82
C GLU A 105 -5.74 4.65 -2.13
N LYS A 106 -4.58 5.09 -2.65
CA LYS A 106 -3.43 4.23 -2.90
C LYS A 106 -2.88 3.64 -1.60
N ALA A 107 -2.78 4.41 -0.52
CA ALA A 107 -2.34 3.93 0.78
C ALA A 107 -3.31 2.86 1.34
N HIS A 108 -4.60 3.15 1.36
CA HIS A 108 -5.65 2.22 1.81
C HIS A 108 -5.64 0.90 1.01
N ARG A 109 -5.58 0.99 -0.32
CA ARG A 109 -5.47 -0.20 -1.20
C ARG A 109 -4.20 -0.99 -0.93
N THR A 110 -3.07 -0.31 -0.69
CA THR A 110 -1.78 -0.97 -0.40
C THR A 110 -1.81 -1.70 0.94
N ILE A 111 -2.36 -1.08 1.99
CA ILE A 111 -2.54 -1.72 3.31
C ILE A 111 -3.41 -2.96 3.17
N SER A 112 -4.59 -2.82 2.56
CA SER A 112 -5.53 -3.91 2.35
C SER A 112 -4.91 -5.07 1.56
N ARG A 113 -4.11 -4.75 0.53
CA ARG A 113 -3.37 -5.72 -0.26
C ARG A 113 -2.32 -6.47 0.56
N ILE A 114 -1.53 -5.78 1.39
CA ILE A 114 -0.53 -6.41 2.27
C ILE A 114 -1.21 -7.39 3.24
N LEU A 115 -2.31 -7.00 3.87
CA LEU A 115 -3.07 -7.84 4.80
C LEU A 115 -3.63 -9.09 4.10
N THR A 116 -4.24 -8.90 2.93
CA THR A 116 -4.82 -9.98 2.13
C THR A 116 -3.75 -10.98 1.68
N ILE A 117 -2.63 -10.49 1.15
CA ILE A 117 -1.52 -11.34 0.72
C ILE A 117 -0.93 -12.09 1.92
N SER A 118 -0.78 -11.45 3.08
CA SER A 118 -0.29 -12.09 4.30
C SER A 118 -1.19 -13.26 4.73
N PHE A 119 -2.51 -13.11 4.60
CA PHE A 119 -3.45 -14.20 4.84
C PHE A 119 -3.30 -15.33 3.80
N GLN A 120 -3.20 -15.00 2.52
CA GLN A 120 -3.02 -15.99 1.45
C GLN A 120 -1.73 -16.79 1.61
N VAL A 121 -0.61 -16.14 1.93
CA VAL A 121 0.68 -16.80 2.20
C VAL A 121 0.55 -17.76 3.39
N ARG A 122 -0.17 -17.37 4.45
CA ARG A 122 -0.43 -18.27 5.59
C ARG A 122 -1.14 -19.55 5.16
N VAL A 123 -2.18 -19.41 4.32
CA VAL A 123 -2.93 -20.56 3.81
C VAL A 123 -2.06 -21.43 2.91
N MET A 124 -1.24 -20.83 2.05
CA MET A 124 -0.29 -21.56 1.20
C MET A 124 0.70 -22.38 2.03
N ILE A 125 1.28 -21.79 3.10
CA ILE A 125 2.17 -22.52 4.01
C ILE A 125 1.45 -23.72 4.66
N MET A 126 0.21 -23.53 5.11
CA MET A 126 -0.58 -24.64 5.69
C MET A 126 -0.84 -25.75 4.66
N ILE A 127 -1.16 -25.38 3.42
CA ILE A 127 -1.34 -26.35 2.32
C ILE A 127 -0.03 -27.08 2.03
N SER A 128 1.10 -26.39 1.98
CA SER A 128 2.41 -27.02 1.76
C SER A 128 2.77 -28.01 2.86
N ILE A 129 2.54 -27.67 4.14
CA ILE A 129 2.77 -28.59 5.27
C ILE A 129 1.90 -29.85 5.16
N LEU A 130 0.60 -29.67 4.87
CA LEU A 130 -0.32 -30.79 4.72
C LEU A 130 0.02 -31.65 3.49
N GLY A 131 0.36 -31.01 2.38
CA GLY A 131 0.80 -31.69 1.15
C GLY A 131 2.04 -32.53 1.40
N LEU A 132 3.09 -31.96 2.01
CA LEU A 132 4.31 -32.71 2.32
C LEU A 132 4.07 -33.90 3.26
N ALA A 133 3.15 -33.77 4.21
CA ALA A 133 2.76 -34.88 5.07
C ALA A 133 2.04 -36.01 4.30
N LEU A 134 1.24 -35.65 3.27
CA LEU A 134 0.51 -36.60 2.44
C LEU A 134 1.40 -37.31 1.41
N VAL A 135 2.44 -36.64 0.91
CA VAL A 135 3.40 -37.22 -0.05
C VAL A 135 3.97 -38.55 0.45
N ILE A 136 4.22 -38.69 1.76
CA ILE A 136 4.80 -39.92 2.37
C ILE A 136 3.90 -41.15 2.22
N LEU A 137 2.60 -40.97 1.94
CA LEU A 137 1.61 -42.04 1.84
C LEU A 137 1.28 -42.43 0.38
N LEU A 138 1.85 -41.74 -0.60
CA LEU A 138 1.50 -41.90 -2.02
C LEU A 138 2.40 -42.93 -2.73
N PRO A 139 1.92 -43.55 -3.82
CA PRO A 139 2.78 -44.33 -4.71
C PRO A 139 3.73 -43.40 -5.49
N TYR A 140 4.92 -43.90 -5.81
CA TYR A 140 6.07 -43.14 -6.37
C TYR A 140 5.73 -42.15 -7.50
N ASP A 141 4.90 -42.54 -8.48
CA ASP A 141 4.54 -41.65 -9.60
C ASP A 141 3.67 -40.46 -9.17
N ALA A 142 2.81 -40.67 -8.14
CA ALA A 142 2.00 -39.62 -7.56
C ALA A 142 2.81 -38.74 -6.59
N GLU A 143 3.82 -39.29 -5.91
CA GLU A 143 4.73 -38.53 -5.04
C GLU A 143 5.45 -37.40 -5.81
N LEU A 144 5.99 -37.71 -6.99
CA LEU A 144 6.72 -36.73 -7.81
C LEU A 144 5.81 -35.60 -8.31
N MET A 145 4.58 -35.93 -8.73
CA MET A 145 3.62 -34.93 -9.20
C MET A 145 3.20 -34.00 -8.06
N ASP A 146 2.92 -34.55 -6.88
CA ASP A 146 2.47 -33.78 -5.71
C ASP A 146 3.61 -32.90 -5.15
N LEU A 147 4.84 -33.43 -5.10
CA LEU A 147 6.04 -32.64 -4.75
C LEU A 147 6.24 -31.45 -5.70
N GLY A 148 6.05 -31.66 -7.01
CA GLY A 148 6.14 -30.57 -7.98
C GLY A 148 5.08 -29.48 -7.76
N LEU A 149 3.87 -29.87 -7.37
CA LEU A 149 2.77 -28.95 -7.06
C LEU A 149 3.08 -28.16 -5.78
N ILE A 150 3.48 -28.84 -4.71
CA ILE A 150 3.88 -28.23 -3.44
C ILE A 150 5.00 -27.23 -3.66
N TYR A 151 6.02 -27.61 -4.42
CA TYR A 151 7.12 -26.74 -4.78
C TYR A 151 6.65 -25.47 -5.52
N GLY A 152 5.72 -25.63 -6.46
CA GLY A 152 5.10 -24.49 -7.15
C GLY A 152 4.37 -23.55 -6.19
N ILE A 153 3.61 -24.09 -5.24
CA ILE A 153 2.92 -23.32 -4.20
C ILE A 153 3.93 -22.56 -3.33
N GLU A 154 5.00 -23.23 -2.90
CA GLU A 154 6.04 -22.64 -2.05
C GLU A 154 6.73 -21.46 -2.74
N LEU A 155 7.08 -21.60 -4.02
CA LEU A 155 7.68 -20.52 -4.80
C LEU A 155 6.73 -19.32 -4.97
N VAL A 156 5.45 -19.59 -5.24
CA VAL A 156 4.43 -18.53 -5.37
C VAL A 156 4.24 -17.81 -4.02
N ALA A 157 4.19 -18.55 -2.92
CA ALA A 157 4.10 -17.98 -1.58
C ALA A 157 5.32 -17.13 -1.22
N LEU A 158 6.51 -17.56 -1.63
CA LEU A 158 7.78 -16.86 -1.40
C LEU A 158 7.82 -15.55 -2.20
N TYR A 159 7.42 -15.57 -3.47
CA TYR A 159 7.24 -14.37 -4.28
C TYR A 159 6.28 -13.37 -3.63
N TYR A 160 5.12 -13.84 -3.18
CA TYR A 160 4.13 -12.97 -2.53
C TYR A 160 4.60 -12.42 -1.19
N THR A 161 5.39 -13.18 -0.45
CA THR A 161 6.02 -12.72 0.81
C THR A 161 6.95 -11.54 0.53
N PHE A 162 7.84 -11.65 -0.46
CA PHE A 162 8.73 -10.56 -0.84
C PHE A 162 7.98 -9.34 -1.38
N LEU A 163 6.95 -9.56 -2.20
CA LEU A 163 6.11 -8.48 -2.71
C LEU A 163 5.47 -7.68 -1.56
N SER A 164 4.90 -8.35 -0.55
CA SER A 164 4.30 -7.67 0.60
C SER A 164 5.32 -6.90 1.44
N ILE A 165 6.53 -7.42 1.60
CA ILE A 165 7.61 -6.70 2.28
C ILE A 165 7.98 -5.43 1.51
N PHE A 166 8.12 -5.52 0.18
CA PHE A 166 8.43 -4.36 -0.65
C PHE A 166 7.34 -3.29 -0.60
N LEU A 167 6.07 -3.72 -0.68
CA LEU A 167 4.92 -2.82 -0.54
C LEU A 167 4.89 -2.13 0.83
N TYR A 168 5.21 -2.85 1.90
CA TYR A 168 5.32 -2.27 3.24
C TYR A 168 6.39 -1.19 3.32
N ILE A 169 7.58 -1.44 2.75
CA ILE A 169 8.68 -0.47 2.72
C ILE A 169 8.27 0.79 1.95
N SER A 170 7.63 0.63 0.78
CA SER A 170 7.14 1.75 -0.01
C SER A 170 6.12 2.58 0.77
N LEU A 171 5.14 1.93 1.41
CA LEU A 171 4.11 2.59 2.21
C LEU A 171 4.72 3.34 3.40
N SER A 172 5.70 2.75 4.09
CA SER A 172 6.37 3.38 5.23
C SER A 172 7.13 4.64 4.82
N ARG A 173 7.74 4.64 3.64
CA ARG A 173 8.41 5.82 3.07
C ARG A 173 7.41 6.93 2.74
N ASP A 174 6.31 6.58 2.10
CA ASP A 174 5.25 7.53 1.75
C ASP A 174 4.61 8.15 3.00
N TYR A 175 4.35 7.33 4.03
CA TYR A 175 3.86 7.80 5.33
C TYR A 175 4.82 8.80 5.98
N SER A 176 6.12 8.51 6.01
CA SER A 176 7.12 9.42 6.59
C SER A 176 7.19 10.75 5.85
N ASN A 177 7.06 10.75 4.53
CA ASN A 177 7.05 11.97 3.73
C ASN A 177 5.82 12.83 4.03
N VAL A 178 4.65 12.20 4.16
CA VAL A 178 3.40 12.91 4.48
C VAL A 178 3.44 13.49 5.90
N LEU A 179 3.94 12.73 6.88
CA LEU A 179 4.13 13.22 8.25
C LEU A 179 5.04 14.46 8.27
N LYS A 180 6.19 14.42 7.58
CA LYS A 180 7.10 15.56 7.47
C LYS A 180 6.47 16.76 6.80
N SER A 181 5.65 16.55 5.77
CA SER A 181 4.95 17.65 5.09
C SER A 181 3.97 18.37 6.02
N ILE A 182 3.28 17.61 6.88
CA ILE A 182 2.38 18.16 7.89
C ILE A 182 3.17 18.95 8.95
N GLU A 183 4.26 18.38 9.48
CA GLU A 183 5.11 19.05 10.49
C GLU A 183 5.78 20.33 9.96
N SER A 184 6.27 20.31 8.71
CA SER A 184 6.90 21.48 8.09
C SER A 184 5.94 22.67 7.89
N LEU A 185 4.65 22.39 7.74
CA LEU A 185 3.60 23.40 7.62
C LEU A 185 3.20 23.99 8.98
N GLU A 186 3.44 23.28 10.09
CA GLU A 186 3.21 23.81 11.45
C GLU A 186 4.37 24.70 11.92
N THR A 187 5.60 24.43 11.49
CA THR A 187 6.79 25.23 11.86
C THR A 187 6.99 26.49 11.01
N SER A 188 6.16 26.74 10.00
CA SER A 188 6.21 27.94 9.14
C SER A 188 5.31 29.09 9.63
N LYS A 189 4.73 28.98 10.83
CA LYS A 189 4.05 30.09 11.53
C LYS A 189 5.04 30.83 12.42
#